data_AF-A0A2V7GYC9-F1
#
_entry.id   AF-A0A2V7GYC9-F1
#
_cell.length_a   1.000
_cell.length_b   1.000
_cell.length_c   1.000
_cell.angle_alpha   90.00
_cell.angle_beta   90.00
_cell.angle_gamma   90.00
#
_symmetry.space_group_name_H-M   'P 1'
#
loop_
_entity.id
_entity.type
_entity.pdbx_description
1 polymer ?
#
loop_
_entity_poly.entity_id
_entity_poly.type
_entity_poly.pdbx_seq_one_letter_code
_entity_poly.pdbx_strand_id
1 'polypeptide(L)'
;MKLVIWMAALLSLASCQIRPFAKRTPQDDSTDLAHLVPHGSIDSTLLIPRVITEPSVVLFWLRAADTLGADDRSDTFDDLKYYTEQVAPALEASGIKLLATNADTVYVSTPDAKRRTILLSGLDYPYGYLLVDPGGPERILTGVYADQDLMDELRAYFDLPDDSTSAQPRVTT
;
A
#
# COMPACT_ATOMS: atom_id res chain seq x y z
N MET A 1 -74.39 3.05 -40.43
CA MET A 1 -73.66 2.56 -39.24
C MET A 1 -72.20 2.48 -39.62
N LYS A 2 -71.34 3.28 -38.97
CA LYS A 2 -69.99 3.64 -39.43
C LYS A 2 -68.92 2.64 -38.93
N LEU A 3 -67.94 2.37 -39.79
CA LEU A 3 -66.74 1.55 -39.58
C LEU A 3 -66.01 1.90 -38.27
N VAL A 4 -65.53 0.87 -37.57
CA VAL A 4 -64.56 0.99 -36.48
C VAL A 4 -63.20 0.56 -37.01
N ILE A 5 -62.30 1.53 -37.18
CA ILE A 5 -60.87 1.34 -37.50
C ILE A 5 -60.13 1.44 -36.17
N TRP A 6 -59.48 0.35 -35.73
CA TRP A 6 -58.57 0.36 -34.58
C TRP A 6 -57.17 0.76 -35.06
N MET A 7 -56.70 1.95 -34.64
CA MET A 7 -55.29 2.34 -34.75
C MET A 7 -54.48 1.65 -33.66
N ALA A 8 -53.48 0.88 -34.06
CA ALA A 8 -52.44 0.38 -33.18
C ALA A 8 -51.49 1.53 -32.82
N ALA A 9 -51.41 1.88 -31.53
CA ALA A 9 -50.41 2.81 -31.01
C ALA A 9 -49.13 2.04 -30.65
N LEU A 10 -48.05 2.26 -31.41
CA LEU A 10 -46.70 1.84 -31.03
C LEU A 10 -46.19 2.72 -29.87
N LEU A 11 -46.11 2.15 -28.67
CA LEU A 11 -45.30 2.72 -27.59
C LEU A 11 -43.83 2.34 -27.81
N SER A 12 -43.03 3.32 -28.24
CA SER A 12 -41.57 3.22 -28.22
C SER A 12 -41.07 3.53 -26.81
N LEU A 13 -40.80 2.50 -26.01
CA LEU A 13 -40.08 2.65 -24.75
C LEU A 13 -38.61 2.92 -25.07
N ALA A 14 -38.20 4.17 -24.86
CA ALA A 14 -36.82 4.58 -24.91
C ALA A 14 -36.02 3.83 -23.84
N SER A 15 -35.14 2.93 -24.28
CA SER A 15 -34.21 2.21 -23.42
C SER A 15 -33.21 3.20 -22.80
N CYS A 16 -33.42 3.55 -21.53
CA CYS A 16 -32.41 4.19 -20.70
C CYS A 16 -31.27 3.19 -20.45
N GLN A 17 -30.27 3.18 -21.32
CA GLN A 17 -29.01 2.49 -21.04
C GLN A 17 -28.27 3.25 -19.93
N ILE A 18 -28.49 2.82 -18.69
CA ILE A 18 -27.63 3.16 -17.56
C ILE A 18 -26.31 2.42 -17.81
N ARG A 19 -25.32 3.13 -18.37
CA ARG A 19 -23.95 2.63 -18.42
C ARG A 19 -23.46 2.50 -16.98
N PRO A 20 -23.06 1.30 -16.51
CA PRO A 20 -22.35 1.21 -15.24
C PRO A 20 -21.04 1.97 -15.42
N PHE A 21 -20.90 3.00 -14.60
CA PHE A 21 -19.68 3.77 -14.40
C PHE A 21 -18.55 2.77 -14.14
N ALA A 22 -17.68 2.57 -15.13
CA ALA A 22 -16.42 1.90 -14.92
C ALA A 22 -15.65 2.77 -13.91
N LYS A 23 -15.74 2.40 -12.62
CA LYS A 23 -14.79 2.84 -11.61
C LYS A 23 -13.43 2.38 -12.11
N ARG A 24 -12.72 3.29 -12.77
CA ARG A 24 -11.27 3.23 -12.86
C ARG A 24 -10.81 3.22 -11.41
N THR A 25 -10.34 2.07 -10.94
CA THR A 25 -9.48 2.00 -9.76
C THR A 25 -8.40 3.05 -9.96
N PRO A 26 -8.14 3.95 -9.01
CA PRO A 26 -6.99 4.84 -9.09
C PRO A 26 -5.76 3.95 -9.22
N GLN A 27 -5.14 3.99 -10.40
CA GLN A 27 -3.84 3.43 -10.67
C GLN A 27 -2.84 4.40 -10.02
N ASP A 28 -2.71 4.28 -8.70
CA ASP A 28 -1.99 5.20 -7.80
C ASP A 28 -1.41 4.43 -6.60
N ASP A 29 -1.06 3.15 -6.81
CA ASP A 29 -0.62 2.23 -5.75
C ASP A 29 0.92 2.03 -5.73
N SER A 30 1.66 2.97 -6.31
CA SER A 30 3.14 3.03 -6.27
C SER A 30 3.66 4.44 -5.86
N THR A 31 2.73 5.36 -5.60
CA THR A 31 2.96 6.77 -5.31
C THR A 31 2.85 6.98 -3.79
N ASP A 32 3.82 7.52 -3.08
CA ASP A 32 5.06 8.16 -3.49
C ASP A 32 5.89 8.27 -2.21
N LEU A 33 7.04 7.59 -2.11
CA LEU A 33 7.99 7.84 -1.02
C LEU A 33 8.37 9.33 -0.95
N ALA A 34 8.29 10.06 -2.08
CA ALA A 34 8.51 11.51 -2.11
C ALA A 34 7.34 12.34 -1.56
N HIS A 35 6.23 11.72 -1.14
CA HIS A 35 5.17 12.38 -0.35
C HIS A 35 5.29 12.14 1.16
N LEU A 36 6.18 11.24 1.59
CA LEU A 36 6.49 10.99 3.01
C LEU A 36 7.30 12.13 3.68
N VAL A 37 7.54 13.23 2.95
CA VAL A 37 8.50 14.30 3.26
C VAL A 37 8.24 14.92 4.64
N PRO A 38 9.25 15.00 5.54
CA PRO A 38 9.11 15.54 6.90
C PRO A 38 8.93 17.07 7.00
N HIS A 39 8.61 17.76 5.90
CA HIS A 39 8.44 19.21 5.88
C HIS A 39 7.08 19.57 6.50
N GLY A 40 6.97 19.31 7.80
CA GLY A 40 5.72 19.25 8.55
C GLY A 40 4.91 18.02 8.12
N SER A 41 4.54 17.17 9.06
CA SER A 41 3.60 16.05 8.89
C SER A 41 2.16 16.52 8.54
N ILE A 42 2.01 17.57 7.72
CA ILE A 42 0.79 18.27 7.35
C ILE A 42 0.20 17.80 6.02
N ASP A 43 0.83 16.84 5.32
CA ASP A 43 0.16 16.19 4.20
C ASP A 43 -1.05 15.42 4.73
N SER A 44 -2.22 16.04 4.56
CA SER A 44 -3.48 15.59 5.14
C SER A 44 -3.95 14.28 4.53
N THR A 45 -3.40 13.88 3.38
CA THR A 45 -3.75 12.63 2.71
C THR A 45 -3.13 11.41 3.39
N LEU A 46 -1.90 11.54 3.90
CA LEU A 46 -1.19 10.45 4.60
C LEU A 46 -1.65 10.26 6.05
N LEU A 47 -2.33 11.26 6.62
CA LEU A 47 -2.99 11.19 7.93
C LEU A 47 -4.31 10.41 7.89
N ILE A 48 -4.88 10.17 6.71
CA ILE A 48 -6.09 9.35 6.57
C ILE A 48 -5.69 7.88 6.76
N PRO A 49 -6.28 7.16 7.72
CA PRO A 49 -5.99 5.74 7.91
C PRO A 49 -6.20 4.94 6.62
N ARG A 50 -5.13 4.26 6.18
CA ARG A 50 -5.18 3.43 4.98
C ARG A 50 -5.93 2.13 5.22
N VAL A 51 -6.56 1.62 4.16
CA VAL A 51 -7.14 0.27 4.15
C VAL A 51 -6.31 -0.59 3.20
N ILE A 52 -5.60 -1.56 3.75
CA ILE A 52 -4.73 -2.49 3.04
C ILE A 52 -5.54 -3.71 2.62
N THR A 53 -5.57 -3.99 1.32
CA THR A 53 -6.31 -5.12 0.74
C THR A 53 -5.41 -6.14 0.03
N GLU A 54 -4.12 -5.84 -0.11
CA GLU A 54 -3.13 -6.64 -0.83
C GLU A 54 -1.84 -6.74 0.00
N PRO A 55 -0.96 -7.73 -0.26
CA PRO A 55 0.36 -7.80 0.37
C PRO A 55 1.10 -6.48 0.22
N SER A 56 1.52 -5.90 1.33
CA SER A 56 2.06 -4.54 1.38
C SER A 56 3.14 -4.37 2.44
N VAL A 57 4.15 -3.58 2.10
CA VAL A 57 5.06 -2.92 3.03
C VAL A 57 4.59 -1.48 3.20
N VAL A 58 4.17 -1.13 4.41
CA VAL A 58 3.73 0.23 4.74
C VAL A 58 4.84 0.93 5.52
N LEU A 59 5.51 1.86 4.85
CA LEU A 59 6.45 2.77 5.47
C LEU A 59 5.69 3.83 6.27
N PHE A 60 5.99 3.94 7.56
CA PHE A 60 5.34 4.91 8.43
C PHE A 60 6.32 5.93 9.00
N TRP A 61 5.85 7.18 9.04
CA TRP A 61 6.50 8.29 9.75
C TRP A 61 5.43 9.03 10.54
N LEU A 62 5.36 8.77 11.84
CA LEU A 62 4.31 9.32 12.69
C LEU A 62 4.70 10.71 13.17
N ARG A 63 3.69 11.50 13.55
CA ARG A 63 3.88 12.83 14.13
C ARG A 63 4.80 12.83 15.34
N ALA A 64 4.86 11.74 16.11
CA ALA A 64 5.79 11.64 17.24
C ALA A 64 7.27 11.72 16.81
N ALA A 65 7.61 11.38 15.56
CA ALA A 65 8.96 11.55 15.01
C ALA A 65 9.35 13.03 14.84
N ASP A 66 8.37 13.95 14.79
CA ASP A 66 8.63 15.39 14.75
C ASP A 66 9.20 15.94 16.07
N THR A 67 9.34 15.09 17.11
CA THR A 67 10.03 15.44 18.36
C THR A 67 11.54 15.26 18.28
N LEU A 68 12.04 14.55 17.25
CA LEU A 68 13.48 14.44 16.98
C LEU A 68 14.10 15.82 16.69
N GLY A 69 15.39 15.96 17.01
CA GLY A 69 16.18 17.11 16.58
C GLY A 69 16.13 17.27 15.05
N ALA A 70 16.21 18.50 14.54
CA ALA A 70 16.01 18.77 13.12
C ALA A 70 17.01 18.00 12.22
N ASP A 71 18.27 17.94 12.63
CA ASP A 71 19.33 17.24 11.90
C ASP A 71 19.09 15.73 11.96
N ASP A 72 18.95 15.15 13.16
CA ASP A 72 18.65 13.73 13.36
C ASP A 72 17.41 13.27 12.58
N ARG A 73 16.40 14.14 12.49
CA ARG A 73 15.17 13.89 11.75
C ARG A 73 15.42 13.78 10.26
N SER A 74 16.18 14.71 9.70
CA SER A 74 16.53 14.70 8.27
C SER A 74 17.33 13.44 7.94
N ASP A 75 18.38 13.17 8.72
CA ASP A 75 19.24 12.02 8.52
C ASP A 75 18.46 10.70 8.64
N THR A 76 17.63 10.56 9.67
CA THR A 76 16.77 9.37 9.85
C THR A 76 15.82 9.17 8.69
N PHE A 77 15.20 10.25 8.20
CA PHE A 77 14.27 10.16 7.08
C PHE A 77 15.00 9.78 5.78
N ASP A 78 16.16 10.39 5.54
CA ASP A 78 16.97 10.13 4.35
C ASP A 78 17.48 8.68 4.34
N ASP A 79 17.93 8.15 5.48
CA ASP A 79 18.33 6.75 5.62
C ASP A 79 17.16 5.80 5.37
N LEU A 80 16.02 6.04 6.02
CA LEU A 80 14.81 5.25 5.87
C LEU A 80 14.34 5.23 4.41
N LYS A 81 14.34 6.38 3.74
CA LYS A 81 14.05 6.47 2.32
C LYS A 81 15.07 5.70 1.48
N TYR A 82 16.36 5.92 1.71
CA TYR A 82 17.45 5.31 0.95
C TYR A 82 17.38 3.78 0.97
N TYR A 83 17.27 3.16 2.15
CA TYR A 83 17.20 1.71 2.28
C TYR A 83 15.90 1.13 1.72
N THR A 84 14.79 1.86 1.85
CA THR A 84 13.51 1.45 1.25
C THR A 84 13.60 1.43 -0.29
N GLU A 85 14.27 2.42 -0.88
CA GLU A 85 14.49 2.46 -2.34
C GLU A 85 15.35 1.29 -2.84
N GLN A 86 16.28 0.79 -2.03
CA GLN A 86 17.10 -0.38 -2.40
C GLN A 86 16.27 -1.68 -2.53
N VAL A 87 15.23 -1.83 -1.70
CA VAL A 87 14.42 -3.08 -1.68
C VAL A 87 13.18 -3.00 -2.57
N ALA A 88 12.78 -1.80 -3.02
CA ALA A 88 11.59 -1.58 -3.84
C ALA A 88 11.51 -2.45 -5.11
N PRO A 89 12.60 -2.68 -5.88
CA PRO A 89 12.53 -3.54 -7.07
C PRO A 89 12.15 -4.99 -6.77
N ALA A 90 12.61 -5.54 -5.63
CA ALA A 90 12.28 -6.91 -5.23
C ALA A 90 10.82 -7.03 -4.79
N LEU A 91 10.29 -6.02 -4.10
CA LEU A 91 8.89 -5.93 -3.73
C LEU A 91 8.00 -5.86 -4.98
N GLU A 92 8.36 -5.01 -5.94
CA GLU A 92 7.64 -4.87 -7.21
C GLU A 92 7.63 -6.18 -8.00
N ALA A 93 8.79 -6.84 -8.13
CA ALA A 93 8.91 -8.13 -8.80
C ALA A 93 8.05 -9.24 -8.15
N SER A 94 7.80 -9.12 -6.86
CA SER A 94 7.00 -10.07 -6.06
C SER A 94 5.53 -9.65 -5.92
N GLY A 95 5.12 -8.54 -6.55
CA GLY A 95 3.75 -8.03 -6.48
C GLY A 95 3.36 -7.46 -5.11
N ILE A 96 4.33 -7.12 -4.27
CA ILE A 96 4.11 -6.51 -2.95
C ILE A 96 4.06 -5.00 -3.10
N LYS A 97 3.01 -4.36 -2.57
CA LYS A 97 2.86 -2.90 -2.63
C LYS A 97 3.77 -2.21 -1.64
N LEU A 98 4.33 -1.08 -2.05
CA LEU A 98 5.06 -0.19 -1.16
C LEU A 98 4.22 1.06 -0.93
N LEU A 99 3.83 1.29 0.32
CA LEU A 99 2.88 2.32 0.70
C LEU A 99 3.47 3.21 1.79
N ALA A 100 2.97 4.44 1.88
CA ALA A 100 3.41 5.46 2.81
C ALA A 100 2.28 5.89 3.76
N THR A 101 2.54 6.10 5.05
CA THR A 101 1.52 6.66 5.97
C THR A 101 2.12 7.53 7.08
N ASN A 102 1.36 8.55 7.48
CA ASN A 102 1.61 9.35 8.68
C ASN A 102 0.50 9.15 9.72
N ALA A 103 -0.46 8.26 9.44
CA ALA A 103 -1.57 7.96 10.33
C ALA A 103 -1.12 7.02 11.43
N ASP A 104 -1.61 7.25 12.65
CA ASP A 104 -1.38 6.35 13.78
C ASP A 104 -2.09 5.00 13.63
N THR A 105 -2.91 4.83 12.59
CA THR A 105 -3.74 3.65 12.39
C THR A 105 -3.78 3.21 10.94
N VAL A 106 -3.64 1.91 10.73
CA VAL A 106 -3.83 1.23 9.45
C VAL A 106 -4.90 0.17 9.62
N TYR A 107 -5.80 0.05 8.65
CA TYR A 107 -6.79 -1.01 8.59
C TYR A 107 -6.37 -2.08 7.59
N VAL A 108 -6.49 -3.34 7.95
CA VAL A 108 -6.23 -4.47 7.05
C VAL A 108 -7.53 -5.18 6.76
N SER A 109 -7.84 -5.37 5.48
CA SER A 109 -8.99 -6.15 5.06
C SER A 109 -8.71 -7.62 5.32
N THR A 110 -9.70 -8.30 5.90
CA THR A 110 -9.65 -9.75 6.13
C THR A 110 -10.56 -10.47 5.12
N PRO A 111 -10.37 -11.78 4.89
CA PRO A 111 -11.20 -12.57 3.98
C PRO A 111 -12.71 -12.49 4.29
N ASP A 112 -13.08 -12.31 5.55
CA ASP A 112 -14.48 -12.21 6.01
C ASP A 112 -15.10 -10.81 5.80
N ALA A 113 -14.49 -9.96 4.97
CA ALA A 113 -14.86 -8.55 4.76
C ALA A 113 -14.85 -7.69 6.04
N LYS A 114 -14.24 -8.18 7.13
CA LYS A 114 -13.96 -7.40 8.33
C LYS A 114 -12.65 -6.64 8.17
N ARG A 115 -12.49 -5.57 8.94
CA ARG A 115 -11.23 -4.82 9.03
C ARG A 115 -10.57 -5.09 10.37
N ARG A 116 -9.31 -5.50 10.34
CA ARG A 116 -8.44 -5.51 11.52
C ARG A 116 -7.80 -4.13 11.65
N THR A 117 -7.80 -3.60 12.86
CA THR A 117 -7.14 -2.32 13.17
C THR A 117 -5.72 -2.61 13.65
N ILE A 118 -4.74 -1.92 13.07
CA ILE A 118 -3.35 -1.93 13.51
C ILE A 118 -3.04 -0.52 14.00
N LEU A 119 -2.58 -0.43 15.25
CA LEU A 119 -2.19 0.82 15.88
C LEU A 119 -0.66 0.97 15.80
N LEU A 120 -0.19 2.07 15.23
CA LEU A 120 1.23 2.39 15.09
C LEU A 120 1.72 3.38 16.15
N SER A 121 0.82 4.01 16.91
CA SER A 121 1.21 4.91 18.00
C SER A 121 1.74 4.15 19.22
N GLY A 122 2.66 4.78 19.96
CA GLY A 122 3.24 4.20 21.19
C GLY A 122 4.41 3.24 20.96
N LEU A 123 4.90 3.12 19.73
CA LEU A 123 6.11 2.36 19.38
C LEU A 123 7.38 3.06 19.89
N ASP A 124 8.43 2.28 20.14
CA ASP A 124 9.74 2.78 20.60
C ASP A 124 10.34 3.80 19.63
N TYR A 125 10.21 3.52 18.33
CA TYR A 125 10.51 4.46 17.27
C TYR A 125 9.22 4.80 16.51
N PRO A 126 8.84 6.09 16.41
CA PRO A 126 7.63 6.53 15.72
C PRO A 126 7.79 6.55 14.19
N TYR A 127 8.66 5.70 13.65
CA TYR A 127 8.94 5.52 12.23
C TYR A 127 9.44 4.09 11.98
N GLY A 128 9.26 3.58 10.77
CA GLY A 128 9.68 2.23 10.38
C GLY A 128 8.73 1.59 9.37
N TYR A 129 8.56 0.27 9.45
CA TYR A 129 7.83 -0.53 8.48
C TYR A 129 6.73 -1.37 9.13
N LEU A 130 5.59 -1.44 8.48
CA LEU A 130 4.53 -2.39 8.78
C LEU A 130 4.39 -3.36 7.60
N LEU A 131 4.68 -4.64 7.86
CA LEU A 131 4.52 -5.72 6.88
C LEU A 131 3.13 -6.32 7.03
N VAL A 132 2.40 -6.40 5.92
CA VAL A 132 1.03 -6.89 5.89
C VAL A 132 0.85 -7.88 4.76
N ASP A 133 0.33 -9.05 5.11
CA ASP A 133 -0.30 -9.98 4.17
C ASP A 133 -1.76 -10.15 4.60
N PRO A 134 -2.75 -9.70 3.80
CA PRO A 134 -4.16 -9.79 4.16
C PRO A 134 -4.60 -11.22 4.49
N GLY A 135 -4.93 -11.45 5.77
CA GLY A 135 -5.30 -12.78 6.29
C GLY A 135 -4.21 -13.42 7.15
N GLY A 136 -2.97 -12.92 7.09
CA GLY A 136 -1.87 -13.27 7.99
C GLY A 136 -1.73 -12.34 9.20
N PRO A 137 -0.82 -12.66 10.14
CA PRO A 137 -0.39 -11.74 11.19
C PRO A 137 0.47 -10.62 10.59
N GLU A 138 0.35 -9.40 11.08
CA GLU A 138 1.28 -8.32 10.72
C GLU A 138 2.63 -8.45 11.44
N ARG A 139 3.66 -7.79 10.89
CA ARG A 139 4.93 -7.54 11.59
C ARG A 139 5.24 -6.05 11.56
N ILE A 140 5.61 -5.50 12.72
CA ILE A 140 6.04 -4.10 12.85
C ILE A 140 7.55 -4.09 13.08
N LEU A 141 8.27 -3.40 12.21
CA LEU A 141 9.70 -3.14 12.30
C LEU A 141 9.90 -1.67 12.68
N THR A 142 10.31 -1.41 13.91
CA THR A 142 10.52 -0.04 14.41
C THR A 142 11.95 0.40 14.15
N GLY A 143 12.13 1.62 13.65
CA GLY A 143 13.44 2.20 13.36
C GLY A 143 13.86 2.06 11.90
N VAL A 144 15.12 2.44 11.64
CA VAL A 144 15.78 2.29 10.33
C VAL A 144 16.41 0.91 10.24
N TYR A 145 16.21 0.23 9.12
CA TYR A 145 16.85 -1.03 8.78
C TYR A 145 17.75 -0.80 7.56
N ALA A 146 18.99 -1.28 7.61
CA ALA A 146 19.85 -1.31 6.44
C ALA A 146 19.24 -2.22 5.37
N ASP A 147 19.60 -2.03 4.11
CA ASP A 147 18.97 -2.73 2.96
C ASP A 147 19.02 -4.26 3.09
N GLN A 148 20.15 -4.82 3.55
CA GLN A 148 20.29 -6.27 3.75
C GLN A 148 19.40 -6.78 4.88
N ASP A 149 19.42 -6.11 6.04
CA ASP A 149 18.60 -6.50 7.20
C ASP A 149 17.10 -6.37 6.88
N LEU A 150 16.73 -5.29 6.17
CA LEU A 150 15.36 -5.09 5.69
C LEU A 150 14.96 -6.21 4.71
N MET A 151 15.83 -6.55 3.77
CA MET A 151 15.56 -7.63 2.82
C MET A 151 15.39 -8.98 3.50
N ASP A 152 16.20 -9.28 4.53
CA ASP A 152 16.10 -10.54 5.28
C ASP A 152 14.77 -10.63 6.05
N GLU A 153 14.31 -9.53 6.66
CA GLU A 153 12.98 -9.45 7.27
C GLU A 153 11.86 -9.64 6.24
N LEU A 154 12.00 -9.04 5.05
CA LEU A 154 11.03 -9.16 3.96
C LEU A 154 10.96 -10.59 3.41
N ARG A 155 12.12 -11.25 3.21
CA ARG A 155 12.20 -12.67 2.83
C ARG A 155 11.52 -13.55 3.85
N ALA A 156 11.84 -13.36 5.12
CA ALA A 156 11.28 -14.15 6.21
C ALA A 156 9.76 -13.97 6.34
N TYR A 157 9.23 -12.77 6.08
CA TYR A 157 7.81 -12.48 6.22
C TYR A 157 6.98 -12.87 4.98
N PHE A 158 7.45 -12.56 3.78
CA PHE A 158 6.71 -12.78 2.53
C PHE A 158 7.13 -14.05 1.77
N ASP A 159 8.07 -14.84 2.29
CA ASP A 159 8.63 -16.03 1.63
C ASP A 159 9.25 -15.69 0.26
N LEU A 160 10.02 -14.58 0.21
CA LEU A 160 10.68 -14.13 -1.03
C LEU A 160 11.86 -15.03 -1.40
N PRO A 161 12.09 -15.28 -2.70
CA PRO A 161 13.20 -16.10 -3.14
C PRO A 161 14.56 -15.42 -2.88
N ASP A 162 15.55 -16.22 -2.51
CA ASP A 162 16.94 -15.78 -2.50
C ASP A 162 17.45 -15.65 -3.95
N ASP A 163 18.00 -14.49 -4.30
CA ASP A 163 18.66 -14.25 -5.61
C ASP A 163 19.80 -15.26 -5.88
N SER A 164 20.31 -15.91 -4.84
CA SER A 164 21.30 -17.00 -4.93
C SER A 164 20.79 -18.26 -5.63
N THR A 165 19.48 -18.43 -5.74
CA THR A 165 18.84 -19.63 -6.30
C THR A 165 18.73 -19.56 -7.83
N SER A 166 18.98 -18.39 -8.43
CA SER A 166 19.03 -18.19 -9.88
C SER A 166 20.36 -18.65 -10.50
N ALA A 167 20.95 -19.73 -9.98
CA ALA A 167 22.12 -20.37 -10.57
C ALA A 167 21.73 -20.95 -11.94
N GLN A 168 22.18 -20.26 -13.00
CA GLN A 168 22.01 -20.62 -14.40
C GLN A 168 22.37 -22.10 -14.64
N PRO A 169 21.61 -22.87 -15.45
CA PRO A 169 21.96 -24.24 -15.76
C PRO A 169 23.34 -24.26 -16.43
N ARG A 170 24.31 -24.91 -15.79
CA ARG A 170 25.65 -25.08 -16.35
C ARG A 170 25.54 -25.99 -17.59
N VAL A 171 25.44 -25.38 -18.77
CA VAL A 171 25.53 -26.09 -20.03
C VAL A 171 26.95 -26.66 -20.13
N THR A 172 27.04 -27.98 -20.03
CA THR A 172 28.29 -28.72 -20.25
C THR A 172 28.33 -29.06 -21.74
N THR A 173 29.34 -28.56 -22.46
CA THR A 173 29.63 -28.92 -23.86
C THR A 173 30.72 -29.98 -23.89
#